data_AF-A0A2V9XLD7-F1
#
_entry.id   AF-A0A2V9XLD7-F1
#
_cell.length_a   1.000
_cell.length_b   1.000
_cell.length_c   1.000
_cell.angle_alpha   90.00
_cell.angle_beta   90.00
_cell.angle_gamma   90.00
#
_symmetry.space_group_name_H-M   'P 1'
#
loop_
_entity.id
_entity.type
_entity.pdbx_description
1 polymer ?
#
loop_
_entity_poly.entity_id
_entity_poly.type
_entity_poly.pdbx_seq_one_letter_code
_entity_poly.pdbx_strand_id
1 'polypeptide(L)'
;MESDPVFGPAPSFDRERQVRKHIGDYTLFFTGMFPESINQFRLRRQRLENLVDWMKAGKESYYIVSKFEYFEYAKVAPLFASLSQHFEQCVYGLNMVKNELQEMQHPIIQRTDELLM
;
A
#
# COMPACT_ATOMS: atom_id res chain seq x y z
N MET A 1 18.25 -3.73 3.66
CA MET A 1 18.56 -4.93 4.47
C MET A 1 17.65 -6.01 3.97
N GLU A 2 18.19 -6.99 3.27
CA GLU A 2 17.44 -8.13 2.73
C GLU A 2 16.80 -8.87 3.92
N SER A 3 15.50 -9.15 3.83
CA SER A 3 14.74 -9.84 4.87
C SER A 3 15.31 -11.24 5.09
N ASP A 4 15.77 -11.56 6.29
CA ASP A 4 16.21 -12.91 6.67
C ASP A 4 15.01 -13.69 7.22
N PRO A 5 14.43 -14.63 6.45
CA PRO A 5 13.26 -15.38 6.89
C PRO A 5 13.59 -16.48 7.91
N VAL A 6 14.88 -16.74 8.18
CA VAL A 6 15.34 -17.81 9.08
C VAL A 6 15.87 -17.23 10.40
N PHE A 7 16.61 -16.13 10.35
CA PHE A 7 17.19 -15.46 11.54
C PHE A 7 16.65 -14.04 11.78
N GLY A 8 15.63 -13.63 11.03
CA GLY A 8 14.92 -12.38 11.27
C GLY A 8 14.19 -12.37 12.62
N PRO A 9 13.76 -11.19 13.10
CA PRO A 9 13.08 -11.06 14.39
C PRO A 9 11.68 -11.71 14.42
N ALA A 10 11.16 -12.18 13.28
CA ALA A 10 9.88 -12.83 13.21
C ALA A 10 9.93 -14.26 13.79
N PRO A 11 8.92 -14.67 14.59
CA PRO A 11 8.89 -15.98 15.23
C PRO A 11 8.68 -17.15 14.27
N SER A 12 8.33 -16.90 13.00
CA SER A 12 8.18 -17.93 11.96
C SER A 12 8.24 -17.33 10.55
N PHE A 13 8.47 -18.21 9.57
CA PHE A 13 8.41 -17.89 8.14
C PHE A 13 7.06 -17.26 7.74
N ASP A 14 5.95 -17.87 8.18
CA ASP A 14 4.61 -17.36 7.90
C ASP A 14 4.37 -15.99 8.54
N ARG A 15 4.94 -15.77 9.73
CA ARG A 15 4.83 -14.48 10.41
C ARG A 15 5.61 -13.39 9.69
N GLU A 16 6.83 -13.67 9.23
CA GLU A 16 7.61 -12.72 8.42
C GLU A 16 6.81 -12.36 7.15
N ARG A 17 6.26 -13.36 6.45
CA ARG A 17 5.43 -13.13 5.27
C ARG A 17 4.22 -12.25 5.55
N GLN A 18 3.49 -12.52 6.64
CA GLN A 18 2.31 -11.74 7.04
C GLN A 18 2.67 -10.29 7.35
N VAL A 19 3.79 -10.07 8.05
CA VAL A 19 4.26 -8.72 8.38
C VAL A 19 4.63 -7.96 7.10
N ARG A 20 5.38 -8.58 6.18
CA ARG A 20 5.74 -7.97 4.89
C ARG A 20 4.50 -7.65 4.05
N LYS A 21 3.56 -8.59 3.97
CA LYS A 21 2.27 -8.34 3.29
C LYS A 21 1.56 -7.13 3.92
N HIS A 22 1.48 -7.07 5.24
CA HIS A 22 0.84 -5.97 5.94
C HIS A 22 1.52 -4.62 5.67
N ILE A 23 2.86 -4.56 5.64
CA ILE A 23 3.59 -3.35 5.28
C ILE A 23 3.24 -2.92 3.85
N GLY A 24 3.22 -3.86 2.90
CA GLY A 24 2.81 -3.60 1.51
C GLY A 24 1.38 -3.06 1.40
N ASP A 25 0.42 -3.73 2.04
CA ASP A 25 -1.00 -3.33 2.04
C ASP A 25 -1.20 -1.95 2.67
N TYR A 26 -0.58 -1.71 3.83
CA TYR A 26 -0.69 -0.46 4.56
C TYR A 26 -0.10 0.71 3.77
N THR A 27 1.10 0.54 3.23
CA THR A 27 1.76 1.57 2.43
C THR A 27 1.01 1.85 1.13
N LEU A 28 0.54 0.82 0.41
CA LEU A 28 -0.24 0.99 -0.82
C LEU A 28 -1.53 1.79 -0.54
N PHE A 29 -2.26 1.41 0.51
CA PHE A 29 -3.50 2.09 0.89
C PHE A 29 -3.25 3.55 1.29
N PHE A 30 -2.31 3.83 2.19
CA PHE A 30 -2.07 5.19 2.67
C PHE A 30 -1.48 6.10 1.60
N THR A 31 -0.56 5.59 0.76
CA THR A 31 0.03 6.40 -0.32
C THR A 31 -0.99 6.72 -1.43
N GLY A 32 -1.97 5.84 -1.67
CA GLY A 32 -3.06 6.10 -2.62
C GLY A 32 -4.20 6.98 -2.07
N MET A 33 -4.74 6.59 -0.91
CA MET A 33 -5.95 7.20 -0.34
C MET A 33 -5.67 8.45 0.52
N PHE A 34 -4.52 8.51 1.19
CA PHE A 34 -4.19 9.59 2.13
C PHE A 34 -2.77 10.15 1.96
N PRO A 35 -2.32 10.47 0.72
CA PRO A 35 -0.96 10.97 0.48
C PRO A 35 -0.66 12.28 1.22
N GLU A 36 -1.68 13.11 1.49
CA GLU A 36 -1.54 14.37 2.22
C GLU A 36 -1.16 14.14 3.68
N SER A 37 -1.73 13.11 4.33
CA SER A 37 -1.46 12.79 5.73
C SER A 37 0.00 12.39 5.93
N ILE A 38 0.59 11.65 4.98
CA ILE A 38 2.01 11.29 4.99
C ILE A 38 2.89 12.56 4.91
N ASN A 39 2.48 13.52 4.08
CA ASN A 39 3.22 14.77 3.89
C ASN A 39 3.08 15.77 5.06
N GLN A 40 2.03 15.70 5.87
CA GLN A 40 1.81 16.61 7.00
C GLN A 40 2.70 16.32 8.22
N PHE A 41 3.23 15.11 8.37
CA PHE A 41 4.17 14.76 9.46
C PHE A 41 5.52 15.49 9.39
N ARG A 42 5.79 16.21 8.30
CA ARG A 42 7.03 16.98 8.05
C ARG A 42 7.35 18.07 9.07
N LEU A 43 6.36 18.59 9.81
CA LEU A 43 6.56 19.80 10.63
C LEU A 43 7.29 19.56 11.97
N ARG A 44 7.58 18.32 12.39
CA ARG A 44 7.90 18.06 13.81
C ARG A 44 9.26 17.50 14.22
N ARG A 45 10.26 17.31 13.34
CA ARG A 45 11.75 17.27 13.65
C ARG A 45 12.61 16.23 12.91
N GLN A 46 12.12 15.44 11.95
CA GLN A 46 13.00 14.47 11.25
C GLN A 46 12.84 14.51 9.73
N ARG A 47 13.98 14.59 9.04
CA ARG A 47 14.14 15.02 7.64
C ARG A 47 14.10 13.85 6.63
N LEU A 48 13.57 12.67 6.95
CA LEU A 48 13.91 11.47 6.16
C LEU A 48 12.83 10.39 5.97
N GLU A 49 11.54 10.71 5.88
CA GLU A 49 10.55 9.72 5.40
C GLU A 49 9.54 10.37 4.45
N ASN A 50 9.91 10.47 3.17
CA ASN A 50 9.06 11.05 2.13
C ASN A 50 8.02 10.03 1.66
N LEU A 51 6.97 10.50 0.96
CA LEU A 51 6.04 9.64 0.21
C LEU A 51 6.76 8.61 -0.66
N VAL A 52 7.89 9.01 -1.25
CA VAL A 52 8.77 8.14 -2.05
C VAL A 52 9.34 6.96 -1.24
N ASP A 53 9.69 7.18 0.03
CA ASP A 53 10.26 6.12 0.88
C ASP A 53 9.16 5.13 1.31
N TRP A 54 7.95 5.63 1.56
CA TRP A 54 6.77 4.80 1.78
C TRP A 54 6.45 3.92 0.57
N MET A 55 6.50 4.51 -0.64
CA MET A 55 6.29 3.75 -1.87
C MET A 55 7.39 2.71 -2.07
N LYS A 56 8.66 3.05 -1.84
CA LYS A 56 9.77 2.08 -1.91
C LYS A 56 9.59 0.94 -0.91
N ALA A 57 9.22 1.24 0.34
CA ALA A 57 8.99 0.24 1.37
C ALA A 57 7.85 -0.71 1.01
N GLY A 58 6.75 -0.18 0.44
CA GLY A 58 5.63 -1.00 -0.04
C GLY A 58 6.00 -1.91 -1.20
N LYS A 59 6.71 -1.37 -2.20
CA LYS A 59 7.23 -2.12 -3.34
C LYS A 59 8.14 -3.25 -2.90
N GLU A 60 9.14 -2.94 -2.09
CA GLU A 60 10.09 -3.93 -1.58
C GLU A 60 9.38 -5.00 -0.76
N SER A 61 8.39 -4.62 0.05
CA SER A 61 7.63 -5.58 0.86
C SER A 61 6.82 -6.56 0.00
N TYR A 62 6.15 -6.09 -1.05
CA TYR A 62 5.46 -7.00 -1.97
C TYR A 62 6.42 -7.83 -2.83
N TYR A 63 7.55 -7.26 -3.24
CA TYR A 63 8.60 -8.03 -3.91
C TYR A 63 9.09 -9.18 -3.02
N ILE A 64 9.38 -8.90 -1.75
CA ILE A 64 9.78 -9.91 -0.76
C ILE A 64 8.69 -10.97 -0.64
N VAL A 65 7.42 -10.59 -0.41
CA VAL A 65 6.29 -11.55 -0.32
C VAL A 65 6.17 -12.42 -1.58
N SER A 66 6.46 -11.88 -2.76
CA SER A 66 6.43 -12.64 -4.01
C SER A 66 7.48 -13.75 -4.07
N LYS A 67 8.57 -13.65 -3.28
CA LYS A 67 9.61 -14.70 -3.20
C LYS A 67 9.24 -15.84 -2.25
N PHE A 68 8.13 -15.74 -1.53
CA PHE A 68 7.62 -16.80 -0.67
C PHE A 68 6.82 -17.79 -1.53
N GLU A 69 7.53 -18.63 -2.28
CA GLU A 69 6.95 -19.57 -3.26
C GLU A 69 6.67 -20.98 -2.68
N TYR A 70 6.62 -21.12 -1.35
CA TYR A 70 6.41 -22.42 -0.72
C TYR A 70 4.91 -22.77 -0.59
N PHE A 71 4.59 -24.05 -0.82
CA PHE A 71 3.26 -24.65 -0.59
C PHE A 71 2.10 -23.84 -1.21
N GLU A 72 1.17 -23.39 -0.37
CA GLU A 72 -0.02 -22.62 -0.76
C GLU A 72 0.31 -21.23 -1.31
N TYR A 73 1.47 -20.67 -0.96
CA TYR A 73 1.86 -19.32 -1.35
C TYR A 73 2.35 -19.21 -2.79
N ALA A 74 2.80 -20.32 -3.40
CA ALA A 74 3.17 -20.36 -4.81
C ALA A 74 2.05 -19.84 -5.74
N LYS A 75 0.78 -20.09 -5.38
CA LYS A 75 -0.39 -19.66 -6.17
C LYS A 75 -0.60 -18.15 -6.15
N VAL A 76 -0.20 -17.48 -5.07
CA VAL A 76 -0.42 -16.03 -4.87
C VAL A 76 0.85 -15.20 -5.06
N ALA A 77 2.03 -15.82 -5.13
CA ALA A 77 3.30 -15.16 -5.40
C ALA A 77 3.27 -14.28 -6.68
N PRO A 78 2.70 -14.72 -7.82
CA PRO A 78 2.60 -13.88 -9.02
C PRO A 78 1.79 -12.60 -8.83
N LEU A 79 0.75 -12.62 -7.97
CA LEU A 79 -0.04 -11.43 -7.65
C LEU A 79 0.83 -10.38 -6.95
N PHE A 80 1.59 -10.79 -5.93
CA PHE A 80 2.46 -9.86 -5.20
C PHE A 80 3.63 -9.36 -6.05
N ALA A 81 4.15 -10.18 -6.98
CA ALA A 81 5.11 -9.72 -7.97
C ALA A 81 4.53 -8.60 -8.85
N SER A 82 3.30 -8.80 -9.35
CA SER A 82 2.60 -7.80 -10.16
C SER A 82 2.30 -6.52 -9.36
N LEU A 83 1.83 -6.63 -8.11
CA LEU A 83 1.61 -5.48 -7.22
C LEU A 83 2.90 -4.70 -6.96
N SER A 84 4.03 -5.40 -6.77
CA SER A 84 5.33 -4.75 -6.62
C SER A 84 5.75 -4.03 -7.90
N GLN A 85 5.55 -4.63 -9.07
CA GLN A 85 5.94 -4.06 -10.36
C GLN A 85 5.09 -2.83 -10.73
N HIS A 86 3.78 -2.88 -10.46
CA HIS A 86 2.80 -1.86 -10.84
C HIS A 86 2.39 -0.97 -9.67
N PHE A 87 3.16 -0.93 -8.59
CA PHE A 87 2.78 -0.26 -7.35
C PHE A 87 2.36 1.20 -7.54
N GLU A 88 3.13 1.99 -8.28
CA GLU A 88 2.80 3.39 -8.60
C GLU A 88 1.46 3.53 -9.33
N GLN A 89 1.15 2.59 -10.24
CA GLN A 89 -0.11 2.59 -10.97
C GLN A 89 -1.28 2.26 -10.04
N CYS A 90 -1.09 1.30 -9.12
CA CYS A 90 -2.08 1.00 -8.09
C CYS A 90 -2.31 2.20 -7.15
N VAL A 91 -1.24 2.89 -6.73
CA VAL A 91 -1.32 4.12 -5.95
C VAL A 91 -2.12 5.19 -6.71
N TYR A 92 -1.84 5.39 -7.99
CA TYR A 92 -2.56 6.33 -8.83
C TYR A 92 -4.05 5.96 -8.95
N GLY A 93 -4.38 4.69 -9.21
CA GLY A 93 -5.76 4.22 -9.27
C GLY A 93 -6.52 4.41 -7.96
N LEU A 94 -5.89 4.12 -6.82
CA LEU A 94 -6.47 4.41 -5.50
C LEU A 94 -6.69 5.91 -5.29
N ASN A 95 -5.80 6.76 -5.80
CA ASN A 95 -5.97 8.20 -5.70
C ASN A 95 -7.16 8.69 -6.56
N MET A 96 -7.40 8.09 -7.73
CA MET A 96 -8.60 8.37 -8.52
C MET A 96 -9.87 8.01 -7.74
N VAL A 97 -9.92 6.80 -7.16
CA VAL A 97 -11.06 6.36 -6.33
C VAL A 97 -11.27 7.29 -5.14
N LYS A 98 -10.20 7.73 -4.48
CA LYS A 98 -10.28 8.73 -3.41
C LYS A 98 -10.95 10.02 -3.89
N ASN A 99 -10.57 10.53 -5.07
CA ASN A 99 -11.16 11.75 -5.62
C ASN A 99 -12.65 11.57 -5.96
N GLU A 100 -13.02 10.44 -6.57
CA GLU A 100 -14.43 10.11 -6.84
C GLU A 100 -15.26 10.05 -5.55
N LEU A 101 -14.72 9.41 -4.50
CA LEU A 101 -15.36 9.35 -3.19
C LEU A 101 -15.53 10.74 -2.54
N GLN A 102 -14.57 11.64 -2.74
CA GLN A 102 -14.68 13.02 -2.26
C GLN A 102 -15.76 13.80 -3.03
N GLU A 103 -15.86 13.59 -4.34
CA GLU A 103 -16.90 14.18 -5.17
C GLU A 103 -18.30 13.72 -4.76
N MET A 104 -18.49 12.41 -4.53
CA MET A 104 -19.75 11.86 -4.04
C MET A 104 -20.17 12.39 -2.66
N GLN A 105 -19.23 12.88 -1.86
CA GLN A 105 -19.51 13.49 -0.56
C GLN A 105 -19.92 14.98 -0.68
N HIS A 106 -19.80 15.60 -1.86
CA HIS A 106 -20.19 16.99 -2.03
C HIS A 106 -21.73 17.15 -2.05
N PRO A 107 -22.28 18.06 -1.22
CA PRO A 107 -23.74 18.25 -1.09
C PRO A 107 -24.45 18.61 -2.40
N ILE A 108 -23.73 19.18 -3.37
CA ILE A 108 -24.27 19.58 -4.67
C ILE A 108 -24.50 18.34 -5.55
N ILE A 109 -23.56 17.39 -5.54
CA ILE A 109 -23.66 16.15 -6.32
C ILE A 109 -24.75 15.25 -5.72
N GLN A 110 -24.78 15.11 -4.39
CA GLN A 110 -25.82 14.34 -3.69
C GLN A 110 -27.24 14.82 -3.99
N ARG A 111 -27.47 16.15 -4.01
CA ARG A 111 -28.77 16.73 -4.37
C ARG A 111 -29.15 16.52 -5.83
N THR A 112 -28.17 16.40 -6.73
CA THR A 112 -28.45 16.22 -8.16
C THR A 112 -28.91 14.80 -8.45
N ASP A 113 -28.33 13.80 -7.78
CA ASP A 113 -28.80 12.40 -7.84
C ASP A 113 -30.18 12.23 -7.20
N GLU A 114 -30.48 12.93 -6.10
CA GLU A 114 -31.82 12.93 -5.49
C GLU A 114 -32.90 13.57 -6.39
N LEU A 115 -32.53 14.49 -7.28
CA LEU A 115 -33.45 15.16 -8.20
C LEU A 115 -33.63 14.41 -9.53
N LEU A 116 -32.72 13.50 -9.86
CA LEU A 116 -32.74 12.70 -11.09
C LEU A 116 -33.29 11.28 -10.89
N MET A 117 -33.49 10.83 -9.64
CA MET A 117 -34.32 9.66 -9.28
C MET A 117 -35.79 10.04 -9.08
#